data_AF-A0A3N5PAD1-F1
#
_entry.id   AF-A0A3N5PAD1-F1
#
_cell.length_a   1.000
_cell.length_b   1.000
_cell.length_c   1.000
_cell.angle_alpha   90.00
_cell.angle_beta   90.00
_cell.angle_gamma   90.00
#
_symmetry.space_group_name_H-M   'P 1'
#
loop_
_entity.id
_entity.type
_entity.pdbx_description
1 polymer ?
#
loop_
_entity_poly.entity_id
_entity_poly.type
_entity_poly.pdbx_seq_one_letter_code
_entity_poly.pdbx_strand_id
1 'polypeptide(L)'
;MDGRTRSSGTQTHRPGPRRSRAGPLVRALLLLLALLLPSLPLHAQQAEPLAEVEAILEGMSPEERVGQLFLVAFVGNDAVPGSDVARLVTEERVGGVVLLASNSNFFNAPDTPRQVAELSNALQGLAMESGAGVPLFVAIDHEGDGY
;
A
#
# COMPACT_ATOMS: atom_id res chain seq x y z
N MET A 1 -63.93 -55.31 -2.06
CA MET A 1 -64.25 -54.74 -0.74
C MET A 1 -63.15 -53.74 -0.40
N ASP A 2 -63.58 -52.49 -0.21
CA ASP A 2 -62.91 -51.35 0.45
C ASP A 2 -61.48 -50.97 0.02
N GLY A 3 -61.15 -49.74 -0.34
CA GLY A 3 -61.75 -48.46 0.04
C GLY A 3 -60.69 -47.62 0.74
N ARG A 4 -60.63 -46.32 0.38
CA ARG A 4 -59.83 -45.21 0.99
C ARG A 4 -58.36 -45.16 0.55
N THR A 5 -57.72 -44.01 0.32
CA THR A 5 -58.08 -42.59 0.48
C THR A 5 -57.00 -41.72 -0.18
N ARG A 6 -57.44 -40.60 -0.78
CA ARG A 6 -56.86 -39.25 -0.79
C ARG A 6 -55.35 -39.08 -1.03
N SER A 7 -55.02 -38.25 -2.03
CA SER A 7 -54.33 -36.98 -1.76
C SER A 7 -54.39 -36.08 -3.00
N SER A 8 -55.13 -34.98 -2.88
CA SER A 8 -55.18 -33.89 -3.86
C SER A 8 -53.90 -33.07 -3.77
N GLY A 9 -53.02 -33.22 -4.76
CA GLY A 9 -51.89 -32.33 -4.97
C GLY A 9 -52.34 -31.05 -5.68
N THR A 10 -52.49 -29.96 -4.95
CA THR A 10 -52.67 -28.61 -5.48
C THR A 10 -51.38 -28.15 -6.16
N GLN A 11 -51.34 -28.17 -7.51
CA GLN A 11 -50.30 -27.52 -8.29
C GLN A 11 -50.38 -26.00 -8.08
N THR A 12 -49.49 -25.45 -7.26
CA THR A 12 -49.26 -24.02 -7.17
C THR A 12 -48.31 -23.61 -8.29
N HIS A 13 -48.90 -23.07 -9.36
CA HIS A 13 -48.21 -22.49 -10.50
C HIS A 13 -47.36 -21.28 -10.07
N ARG A 14 -46.04 -21.46 -9.97
CA ARG A 14 -45.09 -20.35 -9.75
C ARG A 14 -44.98 -19.52 -11.05
N PRO A 15 -45.36 -18.23 -11.08
CA PRO A 15 -45.08 -17.40 -12.24
C PRO A 15 -43.56 -17.16 -12.34
N GLY A 16 -42.96 -17.54 -13.47
CA GLY A 16 -41.55 -17.26 -13.77
C GLY A 16 -41.26 -15.75 -13.85
N PRO A 17 -39.99 -15.33 -13.66
CA PRO A 17 -39.63 -13.93 -13.65
C PRO A 17 -39.93 -13.30 -15.02
N ARG A 18 -40.85 -12.33 -15.02
CA ARG A 18 -41.13 -11.48 -16.18
C ARG A 18 -39.86 -10.73 -16.54
N ARG A 19 -39.17 -11.16 -17.60
CA ARG A 19 -38.08 -10.38 -18.21
C ARG A 19 -38.69 -9.10 -18.79
N SER A 20 -38.66 -8.02 -18.03
CA SER A 20 -39.01 -6.68 -18.47
C SER A 20 -38.07 -6.27 -19.59
N ARG A 21 -38.52 -6.47 -20.84
CA ARG A 21 -37.85 -5.91 -22.02
C ARG A 21 -38.11 -4.41 -21.99
N ALA A 22 -37.22 -3.65 -21.35
CA ALA A 22 -37.22 -2.19 -21.48
C ALA A 22 -37.14 -1.84 -22.98
N GLY A 23 -38.14 -1.12 -23.48
CA GLY A 23 -38.22 -0.73 -24.89
C GLY A 23 -37.04 0.16 -25.30
N PRO A 24 -36.73 0.26 -26.60
CA PRO A 24 -35.61 1.06 -27.10
C PRO A 24 -35.70 2.53 -26.67
N LEU A 25 -36.92 3.05 -26.48
CA LEU A 25 -37.15 4.40 -25.97
C LEU A 25 -36.76 4.57 -24.49
N VAL A 26 -37.02 3.58 -23.64
CA VAL A 26 -36.61 3.62 -22.22
C VAL A 26 -35.09 3.58 -22.12
N ARG A 27 -34.44 2.78 -22.98
CA ARG A 27 -32.98 2.74 -23.08
C ARG A 27 -32.39 4.06 -23.58
N ALA A 28 -32.99 4.65 -24.61
CA ALA A 28 -32.57 5.95 -25.13
C ALA A 28 -32.74 7.06 -24.08
N LEU A 29 -33.84 7.03 -23.31
CA LEU A 29 -34.09 7.99 -22.25
C LEU A 29 -33.10 7.85 -21.08
N LEU A 30 -32.75 6.61 -20.70
CA LEU A 30 -31.73 6.37 -19.67
C LEU A 30 -30.34 6.82 -20.12
N LEU A 31 -29.99 6.64 -21.41
CA LEU A 31 -28.73 7.12 -21.98
C LEU A 31 -28.70 8.65 -22.06
N LEU A 32 -29.81 9.28 -22.47
CA LEU A 32 -29.94 10.74 -22.50
C LEU A 32 -29.88 11.33 -21.09
N LEU A 33 -30.53 10.70 -20.12
CA LEU A 33 -30.46 11.09 -18.71
C LEU A 33 -29.03 10.95 -18.18
N ALA A 34 -28.31 9.87 -18.50
CA ALA A 34 -26.91 9.70 -18.15
C ALA A 34 -26.00 10.77 -18.76
N LEU A 35 -26.33 11.28 -19.96
CA LEU A 35 -25.62 12.41 -20.59
C LEU A 35 -25.99 13.78 -19.98
N LEU A 36 -27.15 13.89 -19.33
CA LEU A 36 -27.66 15.12 -18.71
C LEU A 36 -27.31 15.22 -17.22
N LEU A 37 -26.76 14.17 -16.60
CA LEU A 37 -26.15 14.31 -15.29
C LEU A 37 -24.91 15.20 -15.45
N PRO A 38 -24.81 16.36 -14.77
CA PRO A 38 -23.58 17.13 -14.76
C PRO A 38 -22.48 16.19 -14.27
N SER A 39 -21.35 16.17 -14.97
CA SER A 39 -20.11 15.57 -14.49
C SER A 39 -19.82 16.21 -13.13
N LEU A 40 -20.19 15.52 -12.05
CA LEU A 40 -19.71 15.85 -10.72
C LEU A 40 -18.19 15.92 -10.86
N PRO A 41 -17.53 17.01 -10.43
CA PRO A 41 -16.09 17.06 -10.46
C PRO A 41 -15.61 15.88 -9.62
N LEU A 42 -15.14 14.84 -10.30
CA LEU A 42 -14.31 13.81 -9.72
C LEU A 42 -13.08 14.60 -9.27
N HIS A 43 -13.05 14.98 -7.98
CA HIS A 43 -11.86 15.59 -7.41
C HIS A 43 -10.79 14.50 -7.50
N ALA A 44 -10.01 14.52 -8.58
CA ALA A 44 -8.69 13.97 -8.56
C ALA A 44 -8.02 14.72 -7.42
N GLN A 45 -7.87 14.08 -6.28
CA GLN A 45 -7.28 14.66 -5.09
C GLN A 45 -5.81 14.88 -5.40
N GLN A 46 -5.51 16.00 -6.05
CA GLN A 46 -4.21 16.62 -6.00
C GLN A 46 -4.15 17.21 -4.58
N ALA A 47 -3.91 16.35 -3.58
CA ALA A 47 -3.24 16.83 -2.40
C ALA A 47 -1.98 17.50 -2.94
N GLU A 48 -1.87 18.82 -2.83
CA GLU A 48 -0.67 19.57 -3.18
C GLU A 48 0.48 18.92 -2.38
N PRO A 49 1.34 18.09 -3.00
CA PRO A 49 2.30 17.27 -2.24
C PRO A 49 3.22 18.15 -1.39
N LEU A 50 3.36 19.41 -1.80
CA LEU A 50 4.15 20.42 -1.12
C LEU A 50 3.58 20.81 0.25
N ALA A 51 2.25 20.94 0.41
CA ALA A 51 1.66 21.37 1.68
C ALA A 51 1.82 20.31 2.78
N GLU A 52 1.72 19.03 2.41
CA GLU A 52 1.96 17.91 3.33
C GLU A 52 3.44 17.83 3.74
N VAL A 53 4.36 17.99 2.77
CA VAL A 53 5.80 18.03 3.03
C VAL A 53 6.18 19.21 3.91
N GLU A 54 5.63 20.39 3.66
CA GLU A 54 5.84 21.58 4.49
C GLU A 54 5.39 21.35 5.92
N ALA A 55 4.20 20.78 6.14
CA ALA A 55 3.70 20.46 7.47
C ALA A 55 4.59 19.46 8.22
N ILE A 56 5.09 18.44 7.51
CA ILE A 56 6.05 17.47 8.08
C ILE A 56 7.36 18.17 8.46
N LEU A 57 7.92 18.98 7.57
CA LEU A 57 9.15 19.71 7.82
C LEU A 57 9.00 20.69 8.99
N GLU A 58 7.89 21.42 9.08
CA GLU A 58 7.58 22.33 10.19
C GLU A 58 7.49 21.61 11.53
N GLY A 59 7.03 20.36 11.53
CA GLY A 59 6.97 19.50 12.72
C GLY A 59 8.32 18.95 13.20
N MET A 60 9.37 19.03 12.39
CA MET A 60 10.70 18.49 12.74
C MET A 60 11.53 19.46 13.59
N SER A 61 12.30 18.90 14.53
CA SER A 61 13.41 19.62 15.17
C SER A 61 14.53 19.92 14.17
N PRO A 62 15.42 20.90 14.45
CA PRO A 62 16.60 21.14 13.61
C PRO A 62 17.46 19.88 13.42
N GLU A 63 17.65 19.09 14.48
CA GLU A 63 18.41 17.84 14.46
C GLU A 63 17.76 16.80 13.54
N GLU A 64 16.43 16.65 13.61
CA GLU A 64 15.69 15.75 12.72
C GLU A 64 15.83 16.16 11.26
N ARG A 65 15.71 17.47 10.95
CA ARG A 65 15.92 17.99 9.58
C ARG A 65 17.34 17.74 9.08
N VAL A 66 18.33 17.89 9.94
CA VAL A 66 19.73 17.59 9.61
C VAL A 66 19.91 16.10 9.36
N GLY A 67 19.30 15.23 10.18
CA GLY A 67 19.30 13.78 9.99
C GLY A 67 18.78 13.38 8.61
N GLN A 68 17.71 14.02 8.12
CA GLN A 68 17.15 13.77 6.79
C GLN A 68 18.12 14.02 5.63
N LEU A 69 19.22 14.76 5.84
CA LEU A 69 20.25 15.00 4.83
C LEU A 69 21.28 13.88 4.72
N PHE A 70 21.27 12.91 5.64
CA PHE A 70 22.24 11.82 5.68
C PHE A 70 21.71 10.54 5.04
N LEU A 71 22.55 9.96 4.18
CA LEU A 71 22.43 8.62 3.64
C LEU A 71 23.62 7.80 4.14
N VAL A 72 23.39 6.78 4.95
CA VAL A 72 24.46 6.07 5.69
C VAL A 72 24.59 4.60 5.29
N ALA A 73 25.82 4.12 5.23
CA ALA A 73 26.10 2.68 5.17
C ALA A 73 26.29 2.12 6.58
N PHE A 74 25.87 0.89 6.83
CA PHE A 74 25.99 0.21 8.13
C PHE A 74 26.38 -1.25 7.95
N VAL A 75 26.89 -1.89 9.00
CA VAL A 75 27.32 -3.30 8.99
C VAL A 75 26.29 -4.19 9.69
N GLY A 76 26.06 -5.38 9.14
CA GLY A 76 25.14 -6.39 9.68
C GLY A 76 23.79 -6.42 8.96
N ASN A 77 22.99 -7.46 9.22
CA ASN A 77 21.72 -7.73 8.54
C ASN A 77 20.50 -7.76 9.47
N ASP A 78 20.64 -7.20 10.68
CA ASP A 78 19.55 -7.08 11.63
C ASP A 78 19.42 -5.64 12.16
N ALA A 79 18.19 -5.28 12.52
CA ALA A 79 17.84 -3.98 13.06
C ALA A 79 17.30 -4.13 14.50
N VAL A 80 17.92 -5.02 15.28
CA VAL A 80 17.52 -5.26 16.67
C VAL A 80 17.83 -4.05 17.55
N PRO A 81 17.09 -3.85 18.67
CA PRO A 81 17.38 -2.77 19.60
C PRO A 81 18.85 -2.79 20.06
N GLY A 82 19.51 -1.63 19.97
CA GLY A 82 20.92 -1.47 20.34
C GLY A 82 21.92 -1.80 19.22
N SER A 83 21.48 -2.26 18.04
CA SER A 83 22.36 -2.31 16.87
C SER A 83 22.73 -0.90 16.40
N ASP A 84 23.87 -0.77 15.71
CA ASP A 84 24.32 0.54 15.23
C ASP A 84 23.31 1.17 14.26
N VAL A 85 22.74 0.37 13.36
CA VAL A 85 21.72 0.86 12.43
C VAL A 85 20.42 1.25 13.15
N ALA A 86 20.04 0.53 14.21
CA ALA A 86 18.87 0.90 14.99
C ALA A 86 19.05 2.29 15.62
N ARG A 87 20.21 2.58 16.19
CA ARG A 87 20.54 3.90 16.74
C ARG A 87 20.59 4.99 15.65
N LEU A 88 21.21 4.71 14.50
CA LEU A 88 21.25 5.68 13.39
C LEU A 88 19.84 6.08 12.92
N VAL A 89 18.91 5.12 12.90
CA VAL A 89 17.53 5.37 12.50
C VAL A 89 16.73 6.06 13.60
N THR A 90 16.79 5.58 14.85
CA THR A 90 15.89 6.03 15.91
C THR A 90 16.40 7.19 16.77
N GLU A 91 17.71 7.39 16.83
CA GLU A 91 18.34 8.47 17.61
C GLU A 91 18.86 9.57 16.69
N GLU A 92 19.60 9.22 15.64
CA GLU A 92 20.22 10.18 14.71
C GLU A 92 19.31 10.56 13.54
N ARG A 93 18.18 9.86 13.35
CA ARG A 93 17.10 10.22 12.42
C ARG A 93 17.56 10.39 10.98
N VAL A 94 18.47 9.51 10.54
CA VAL A 94 19.00 9.53 9.17
C VAL A 94 17.88 9.44 8.14
N GLY A 95 18.00 10.20 7.05
CA GLY A 95 17.02 10.19 5.96
C GLY A 95 17.06 8.93 5.10
N GLY A 96 18.20 8.23 5.08
CA GLY A 96 18.31 6.99 4.34
C GLY A 96 19.47 6.10 4.75
N VAL A 97 19.40 4.87 4.25
CA VAL A 97 20.43 3.84 4.42
C VAL A 97 20.83 3.25 3.07
N VAL A 98 22.07 2.77 2.97
CA VAL A 98 22.57 2.02 1.83
C VAL A 98 22.81 0.57 2.25
N LEU A 99 22.12 -0.35 1.58
CA LEU A 99 22.34 -1.79 1.73
C LEU A 99 23.48 -2.23 0.81
N LEU A 100 24.52 -2.80 1.41
CA LEU A 100 25.72 -3.27 0.73
C LEU A 100 26.01 -4.74 1.10
N ALA A 101 26.29 -5.56 0.08
CA ALA A 101 26.73 -6.93 0.30
C ALA A 101 28.08 -6.98 1.04
N SER A 102 28.98 -6.02 0.76
CA SER A 102 30.28 -5.88 1.44
C SER A 102 30.16 -5.60 2.94
N ASN A 103 29.05 -5.01 3.37
CA ASN A 103 28.74 -4.77 4.78
C ASN A 103 27.93 -5.90 5.43
N SER A 104 27.75 -7.02 4.73
CA SER A 104 26.93 -8.14 5.19
C SER A 104 25.47 -7.75 5.46
N ASN A 105 24.90 -6.77 4.75
CA ASN A 105 23.46 -6.46 4.88
C ASN A 105 22.60 -7.53 4.19
N PHE A 106 23.13 -8.18 3.16
CA PHE A 106 22.53 -9.32 2.48
C PHE A 106 23.63 -10.17 1.83
N PHE A 107 23.28 -11.41 1.47
CA PHE A 107 24.15 -12.30 0.71
C PHE A 107 23.57 -12.55 -0.68
N ASN A 108 24.41 -12.54 -1.71
CA ASN A 108 24.03 -12.85 -3.10
C ASN A 108 23.74 -14.36 -3.25
N ALA A 109 22.49 -14.75 -3.09
CA ALA A 109 22.00 -16.12 -3.05
C ALA A 109 20.53 -16.17 -3.53
N PRO A 110 19.95 -17.37 -3.80
CA PRO A 110 18.54 -17.45 -4.20
C PRO A 110 17.55 -16.78 -3.23
N ASP A 111 17.95 -16.62 -1.97
CA ASP A 111 17.16 -16.07 -0.89
C ASP A 111 17.42 -14.56 -0.63
N THR A 112 18.24 -13.89 -1.45
CA THR A 112 18.51 -12.44 -1.33
C THR A 112 17.24 -11.58 -1.28
N PRO A 113 16.23 -11.80 -2.13
CA PRO A 113 15.03 -10.95 -2.11
C PRO A 113 14.31 -10.96 -0.77
N ARG A 114 14.25 -12.12 -0.11
CA ARG A 114 13.65 -12.26 1.22
C ARG A 114 14.47 -11.51 2.28
N GLN A 115 15.80 -11.67 2.28
CA GLN A 115 16.70 -10.97 3.21
C GLN A 115 16.57 -9.45 3.10
N VAL A 116 16.59 -8.92 1.87
CA VAL A 116 16.45 -7.48 1.63
C VAL A 116 15.09 -6.97 2.07
N ALA A 117 14.02 -7.71 1.78
CA ALA A 117 12.66 -7.34 2.20
C ALA A 117 12.51 -7.31 3.73
N GLU A 118 13.02 -8.33 4.43
CA GLU A 118 12.96 -8.41 5.91
C GLU A 118 13.75 -7.28 6.57
N LEU A 119 14.99 -7.05 6.13
CA LEU A 119 15.82 -5.98 6.67
C LEU A 119 15.20 -4.61 6.37
N SER A 120 14.73 -4.37 5.15
CA SER A 120 14.08 -3.11 4.77
C SER A 120 12.83 -2.86 5.61
N ASN A 121 11.97 -3.87 5.80
CA ASN A 121 10.76 -3.74 6.61
C ASN A 121 11.08 -3.45 8.08
N ALA A 122 12.11 -4.09 8.65
CA ALA A 122 12.53 -3.82 10.02
C ALA A 122 13.02 -2.38 10.18
N LEU A 123 13.85 -1.89 9.24
CA LEU A 123 14.36 -0.52 9.24
C LEU A 123 13.24 0.51 9.05
N GLN A 124 12.29 0.24 8.14
CA GLN A 124 11.12 1.10 7.97
C GLN A 124 10.27 1.14 9.23
N GLY A 125 10.07 0.02 9.92
CA GLY A 125 9.38 -0.03 11.21
C GLY A 125 10.01 0.93 12.23
N LEU A 126 11.34 0.88 12.38
CA LEU A 126 12.07 1.78 13.27
C LEU A 126 11.89 3.26 12.89
N ALA A 127 11.92 3.58 11.59
CA ALA A 127 11.75 4.95 11.10
C ALA A 127 10.32 5.47 11.33
N MET A 128 9.31 4.64 11.07
CA MET A 128 7.90 5.00 11.26
C MET A 128 7.53 5.19 12.74
N GLU A 129 8.22 4.49 13.64
CA GLU A 129 8.02 4.59 15.09
C GLU A 129 8.87 5.69 15.75
N SER A 130 9.69 6.42 14.98
CA SER A 130 10.58 7.45 15.50
C SER A 130 10.44 8.79 14.75
N GLY A 131 10.73 9.88 15.46
CA GLY A 131 10.72 11.24 14.93
C GLY A 131 9.45 11.66 14.23
N ALA A 132 9.61 12.28 13.07
CA ALA A 132 8.51 12.74 12.24
C ALA A 132 7.79 11.61 11.47
N GLY A 133 8.14 10.34 11.69
CA GLY A 133 7.52 9.20 11.02
C GLY A 133 7.73 9.20 9.50
N VAL A 134 8.86 9.73 9.05
CA VAL A 134 9.22 9.77 7.63
C VAL A 134 9.88 8.44 7.24
N PRO A 135 9.37 7.73 6.20
CA PRO A 135 9.97 6.50 5.74
C PRO A 135 11.42 6.70 5.30
N LEU A 136 12.29 5.73 5.62
CA LEU A 136 13.68 5.74 5.17
C LEU A 136 13.76 5.64 3.66
N PHE A 137 14.65 6.43 3.06
CA PHE A 137 15.15 6.15 1.72
C PHE A 137 16.12 4.96 1.79
N VAL A 138 15.71 3.81 1.24
CA VAL A 138 16.55 2.60 1.20
C VAL A 138 17.19 2.49 -0.18
N ALA A 139 18.51 2.67 -0.22
CA ALA A 139 19.31 2.51 -1.42
C ALA A 139 20.01 1.14 -1.43
N ILE A 140 20.34 0.66 -2.63
CA ILE A 140 21.17 -0.51 -2.86
C ILE A 140 22.16 -0.20 -3.98
N ASP A 141 23.37 -0.72 -3.85
CA ASP A 141 24.31 -0.73 -4.97
C ASP A 141 24.02 -1.96 -5.85
N HIS A 142 23.50 -1.72 -7.05
CA HIS A 142 23.11 -2.77 -7.98
C HIS A 142 23.69 -2.50 -9.38
N GLU A 143 24.98 -2.78 -9.52
CA GLU A 143 25.70 -2.58 -10.78
C GLU A 143 25.37 -3.63 -11.87
N GLY A 144 24.60 -4.68 -11.54
CA GLY A 144 24.44 -5.84 -12.42
C GLY A 144 25.73 -6.68 -12.47
N ASP A 145 25.63 -7.94 -12.86
CA ASP A 145 26.77 -8.86 -12.95
C ASP A 145 27.61 -8.65 -14.22
N GLY A 146 27.17 -7.78 -15.13
CA GLY A 146 27.90 -7.41 -16.34
C GLY A 146 27.92 -8.49 -17.42
N TYR A 147 27.04 -9.50 -17.33
CA TYR A 147 26.95 -10.63 -18.27
C TYR A 147 25.59 -10.75 -18.98
#